data_AF-A0A419T188-F1
#
_entry.id   AF-A0A419T188-F1
#
_cell.length_a   1.000
_cell.length_b   1.000
_cell.length_c   1.000
_cell.angle_alpha   90.00
_cell.angle_beta   90.00
_cell.angle_gamma   90.00
#
_symmetry.space_group_name_H-M   'P 1'
#
loop_
_entity.id
_entity.type
_entity.pdbx_description
1 polymer ?
#
loop_
_entity_poly.entity_id
_entity_poly.type
_entity_poly.pdbx_seq_one_letter_code
_entity_poly.pdbx_strand_id
1 'polypeptide(L)'
;MEEIKILSQGERLKKIRKTLNLSQEELAGEKFSKNYISMFENDKRRISPINAIYLTQQINNFAKKKNKNIHITTTYLLKTEKDIAKDKCEKLLREVESNLGISNYNIQLNLYVAYVLSKKYNLKNFLAKSLYLKGLNSLKRELDQCAVIQFLEALTYFSKIDDFQTIAQLYTNIGVIYLKQNRTVDALPYFNLAKNSLSKLEEFDDVNSTIKHIDYYRTLCYPRTGVKS
;
A
#
# COMPACT_ATOMS: atom_id res chain seq x y z
N MET A 1 -17.33 -6.69 -0.13
CA MET A 1 -17.51 -5.30 0.37
C MET A 1 -16.93 -5.08 1.77
N GLU A 2 -16.96 -6.08 2.65
CA GLU A 2 -16.40 -5.99 4.02
C GLU A 2 -14.91 -5.64 4.07
N GLU A 3 -14.11 -6.10 3.10
CA GLU A 3 -12.67 -5.83 3.08
C GLU A 3 -12.31 -4.36 2.87
N ILE A 4 -13.22 -3.53 2.37
CA ILE A 4 -12.98 -2.09 2.18
C ILE A 4 -13.43 -1.30 3.42
N LYS A 5 -14.12 -1.94 4.38
CA LYS A 5 -14.59 -1.27 5.59
C LYS A 5 -13.39 -0.96 6.51
N ILE A 6 -13.23 0.32 6.82
CA ILE A 6 -12.32 0.83 7.86
C ILE A 6 -13.19 1.29 9.01
N LEU A 7 -12.84 0.85 10.22
CA LEU A 7 -13.60 1.17 11.42
C LEU A 7 -13.06 2.44 12.07
N SER A 8 -13.97 3.32 12.46
CA SER A 8 -13.68 4.46 13.31
C SER A 8 -13.17 4.04 14.70
N GLN A 9 -12.64 4.98 15.47
CA GLN A 9 -12.26 4.74 16.86
C GLN A 9 -13.42 4.19 17.72
N GLY A 10 -14.63 4.73 17.54
CA GLY A 10 -15.84 4.25 18.22
C GLY A 10 -16.27 2.87 17.78
N GLU A 11 -16.31 2.62 16.47
CA GLU A 11 -16.67 1.31 15.93
C GLU A 11 -15.67 0.22 16.34
N ARG A 12 -14.36 0.55 16.41
CA ARG A 12 -13.33 -0.38 16.91
C ARG A 12 -13.55 -0.72 18.36
N LEU A 13 -13.82 0.28 19.21
CA LEU A 13 -14.16 0.07 20.62
C LEU A 13 -15.39 -0.85 20.76
N LYS A 14 -16.46 -0.55 20.02
CA LYS A 14 -17.70 -1.34 20.01
C LYS A 14 -17.48 -2.78 19.57
N LYS A 15 -16.68 -2.98 18.51
CA LYS A 15 -16.34 -4.32 18.01
C LYS A 15 -15.61 -5.12 19.08
N ILE A 16 -14.59 -4.55 19.72
CA ILE A 16 -13.82 -5.24 20.77
C ILE A 16 -14.72 -5.58 21.95
N ARG A 17 -15.53 -4.62 22.43
CA ARG A 17 -16.48 -4.84 23.52
C ARG A 17 -17.41 -6.01 23.24
N LYS A 18 -18.00 -6.05 22.03
CA LYS A 18 -18.88 -7.15 21.60
C LYS A 18 -18.14 -8.47 21.50
N THR A 19 -16.91 -8.49 20.95
CA THR A 19 -16.08 -9.71 20.89
C THR A 19 -15.77 -10.27 22.29
N LEU A 20 -15.65 -9.40 23.30
CA LEU A 20 -15.46 -9.78 24.70
C LEU A 20 -16.77 -10.06 25.45
N ASN A 21 -17.94 -9.96 24.81
CA ASN A 21 -19.25 -10.06 25.44
C ASN A 21 -19.38 -9.17 26.69
N LEU A 22 -18.99 -7.89 26.56
CA LEU A 22 -19.09 -6.90 27.63
C LEU A 22 -20.29 -5.97 27.37
N SER A 23 -21.00 -5.60 28.44
CA SER A 23 -21.93 -4.48 28.46
C SER A 23 -21.19 -3.14 28.41
N GLN A 24 -21.92 -2.06 28.09
CA GLN A 24 -21.33 -0.72 28.10
C GLN A 24 -21.01 -0.28 29.54
N GLU A 25 -21.83 -0.70 30.50
CA GLU A 25 -21.62 -0.51 31.95
C GLU A 25 -20.31 -1.16 32.43
N GLU A 26 -20.08 -2.43 32.08
CA GLU A 26 -18.85 -3.13 32.47
C GLU A 26 -17.59 -2.47 31.89
N LEU A 27 -17.65 -2.01 30.63
CA LEU A 27 -16.53 -1.30 30.01
C LEU A 27 -16.34 0.11 30.58
N ALA A 28 -17.44 0.76 31.01
CA ALA A 28 -17.40 2.09 31.59
C ALA A 28 -16.64 2.10 32.93
N GLY A 29 -16.84 1.05 33.72
CA GLY A 29 -16.29 0.93 35.07
C GLY A 29 -16.66 2.14 35.93
N GLU A 30 -15.75 2.56 36.80
CA GLU A 30 -15.96 3.73 37.67
C GLU A 30 -15.69 5.07 36.97
N LYS A 31 -14.99 5.07 35.83
CA LYS A 31 -14.52 6.31 35.19
C LYS A 31 -15.56 6.95 34.28
N PHE A 32 -16.45 6.15 33.69
CA PHE A 32 -17.41 6.61 32.70
C PHE A 32 -18.83 6.19 33.06
N SER A 33 -19.82 6.85 32.49
CA SER A 33 -21.18 6.32 32.46
C SER A 33 -21.38 5.43 31.24
N LYS A 34 -22.38 4.52 31.29
CA LYS A 34 -22.84 3.74 30.13
C LYS A 34 -23.06 4.62 28.90
N ASN A 35 -23.76 5.74 29.10
CA ASN A 35 -24.07 6.67 28.02
C ASN A 35 -22.80 7.27 27.42
N TYR A 36 -21.79 7.54 28.24
CA TYR A 36 -20.51 8.07 27.77
C TYR A 36 -19.75 7.07 26.88
N ILE A 37 -19.76 5.78 27.25
CA ILE A 37 -19.26 4.70 26.36
C ILE A 37 -20.07 4.65 25.06
N SER A 38 -21.40 4.74 25.14
CA SER A 38 -22.26 4.80 23.95
C SER A 38 -21.93 5.99 23.04
N MET A 39 -21.62 7.16 23.61
CA MET A 39 -21.20 8.33 22.83
C MET A 39 -19.88 8.08 22.09
N PHE A 40 -18.92 7.38 22.70
CA PHE A 40 -17.70 6.96 22.01
C PHE A 40 -18.00 5.96 20.89
N GLU A 41 -18.76 4.91 21.19
CA GLU A 41 -19.04 3.81 20.24
C GLU A 41 -19.79 4.22 18.98
N ASN A 42 -20.52 5.33 19.03
CA ASN A 42 -21.26 5.88 17.91
C ASN A 42 -20.63 7.17 17.37
N ASP A 43 -19.34 7.39 17.66
CA ASP A 43 -18.52 8.52 17.19
C ASP A 43 -19.08 9.93 17.51
N LYS A 44 -20.01 10.03 18.46
CA LYS A 44 -20.53 11.30 18.97
C LYS A 44 -19.51 12.04 19.84
N ARG A 45 -18.51 11.33 20.36
CA ARG A 45 -17.34 11.89 21.05
C ARG A 45 -16.06 11.17 20.62
N ARG A 46 -14.97 11.92 20.47
CA ARG A 46 -13.63 11.35 20.25
C ARG A 46 -13.05 10.81 21.54
N ILE A 47 -12.26 9.75 21.44
CA ILE A 47 -11.54 9.16 22.57
C ILE A 47 -10.22 9.92 22.74
N SER A 48 -10.04 10.60 23.87
CA SER A 48 -8.77 11.27 24.20
C SER A 48 -7.69 10.25 24.61
N PRO A 49 -6.39 10.59 24.56
CA PRO A 49 -5.32 9.71 25.00
C PRO A 49 -5.51 9.15 26.42
N ILE A 50 -5.89 9.99 27.38
CA ILE A 50 -6.14 9.61 28.78
C ILE A 50 -7.30 8.60 28.88
N ASN A 51 -8.35 8.78 28.07
CA ASN A 51 -9.49 7.87 28.04
C ASN A 51 -9.14 6.56 27.33
N ALA A 52 -8.35 6.62 26.26
CA ALA A 52 -7.86 5.44 25.56
C ALA A 52 -7.00 4.55 26.47
N ILE A 53 -6.11 5.13 27.29
CA ILE A 53 -5.30 4.36 28.26
C ILE A 53 -6.19 3.56 29.19
N TYR A 54 -7.19 4.22 29.79
CA TYR A 54 -8.12 3.55 30.69
C TYR A 54 -8.91 2.44 30.00
N LEU A 55 -9.49 2.72 28.81
CA LEU A 55 -10.27 1.73 28.06
C LEU A 55 -9.41 0.54 27.64
N THR A 56 -8.17 0.77 27.21
CA THR A 56 -7.20 -0.29 26.88
C THR A 56 -6.89 -1.16 28.08
N GLN A 57 -6.63 -0.58 29.25
CA GLN A 57 -6.40 -1.33 30.48
C GLN A 57 -7.62 -2.18 30.86
N GLN A 58 -8.83 -1.60 30.83
CA GLN A 58 -10.07 -2.34 31.10
C GLN A 58 -10.25 -3.52 30.12
N ILE A 59 -10.14 -3.26 28.82
CA ILE A 59 -10.30 -4.28 27.78
C ILE A 59 -9.30 -5.42 27.97
N ASN A 60 -8.02 -5.12 28.17
CA ASN A 60 -6.98 -6.14 28.35
C ASN A 60 -7.19 -6.94 29.64
N ASN A 61 -7.64 -6.30 30.72
CA ASN A 61 -7.98 -6.98 31.97
C ASN A 61 -9.17 -7.94 31.80
N PHE A 62 -10.25 -7.51 31.14
CA PHE A 62 -11.38 -8.38 30.84
C PHE A 62 -11.00 -9.51 29.88
N ALA A 63 -10.18 -9.25 28.87
CA ALA A 63 -9.67 -10.26 27.97
C ALA A 63 -8.90 -11.36 28.74
N LYS A 64 -8.01 -10.96 29.67
CA LYS A 64 -7.30 -11.89 30.55
C LYS A 64 -8.26 -12.68 31.45
N LYS A 65 -9.21 -12.02 32.11
CA LYS A 65 -10.20 -12.69 32.99
C LYS A 65 -11.08 -13.70 32.23
N LYS A 66 -11.42 -13.40 30.98
CA LYS A 66 -12.24 -14.28 30.12
C LYS A 66 -11.43 -15.28 29.31
N ASN A 67 -10.12 -15.41 29.57
CA ASN A 67 -9.18 -16.27 28.82
C ASN A 67 -9.28 -16.07 27.29
N LYS A 68 -9.50 -14.83 26.85
CA LYS A 68 -9.49 -14.45 25.43
C LYS A 68 -8.11 -13.94 25.07
N ASN A 69 -7.55 -14.46 23.99
CA ASN A 69 -6.27 -14.00 23.45
C ASN A 69 -6.44 -12.67 22.68
N ILE A 70 -6.84 -11.62 23.40
CA ILE A 70 -7.01 -10.26 22.87
C ILE A 70 -6.15 -9.34 23.71
N HIS A 71 -5.19 -8.70 23.04
CA HIS A 71 -4.38 -7.65 23.62
C HIS A 71 -4.38 -6.46 22.66
N ILE A 72 -4.83 -5.30 23.14
CA ILE A 72 -4.82 -4.06 22.36
C ILE A 72 -3.87 -3.05 22.98
N THR A 73 -3.31 -2.19 22.14
CA THR A 73 -2.51 -1.05 22.57
C THR A 73 -3.36 0.21 22.63
N THR A 74 -2.92 1.20 23.42
CA THR A 74 -3.55 2.53 23.44
C THR A 74 -3.51 3.17 22.05
N THR A 75 -2.40 2.99 21.33
CA THR A 75 -2.21 3.51 19.97
C THR A 75 -3.28 3.01 19.01
N TYR A 76 -3.74 1.77 19.16
CA TYR A 76 -4.80 1.21 18.32
C TYR A 76 -6.13 1.97 18.45
N LEU A 77 -6.50 2.42 19.66
CA LEU A 77 -7.72 3.21 19.86
C LEU A 77 -7.57 4.64 19.34
N LEU A 78 -6.36 5.20 19.35
CA LEU A 78 -6.08 6.56 18.92
C LEU A 78 -5.90 6.73 17.40
N LYS A 79 -5.61 5.65 16.67
CA LYS A 79 -5.43 5.70 15.21
C LYS A 79 -6.66 6.30 14.52
N THR A 80 -6.46 7.24 13.60
CA THR A 80 -7.54 7.72 12.74
C THR A 80 -7.94 6.61 11.75
N GLU A 81 -9.08 6.76 11.09
CA GLU A 81 -9.44 5.86 9.98
C GLU A 81 -8.36 5.86 8.89
N LYS A 82 -7.74 7.03 8.64
CA LYS A 82 -6.64 7.16 7.68
C LYS A 82 -5.43 6.34 8.10
N ASP A 83 -5.08 6.31 9.39
CA ASP A 83 -3.98 5.50 9.91
C ASP A 83 -4.27 4.00 9.79
N ILE A 84 -5.50 3.57 10.10
CA ILE A 84 -5.89 2.16 9.92
C ILE A 84 -5.89 1.77 8.44
N ALA A 85 -6.36 2.65 7.56
CA ALA A 85 -6.29 2.43 6.12
C ALA A 85 -4.83 2.30 5.66
N LYS A 86 -3.93 3.15 6.17
CA LYS A 86 -2.49 3.09 5.91
C LYS A 86 -1.89 1.74 6.32
N ASP A 87 -2.09 1.33 7.58
CA ASP A 87 -1.59 0.04 8.08
C ASP A 87 -2.10 -1.13 7.22
N LYS A 88 -3.38 -1.08 6.84
CA LYS A 88 -4.01 -2.12 6.04
C LYS A 88 -3.41 -2.18 4.64
N CYS A 89 -3.26 -1.04 3.97
CA CYS A 89 -2.57 -0.97 2.67
C CYS A 89 -1.14 -1.50 2.79
N GLU A 90 -0.40 -1.12 3.82
CA GLU A 90 0.99 -1.57 4.02
C GLU A 90 1.07 -3.08 4.21
N LYS A 91 0.14 -3.68 4.95
CA LYS A 91 0.07 -5.14 5.10
C LYS A 91 -0.23 -5.82 3.75
N LEU A 92 -1.29 -5.39 3.07
CA LEU A 92 -1.73 -5.99 1.81
C LEU A 92 -0.67 -5.93 0.71
N LEU A 93 0.04 -4.80 0.59
CA LEU A 93 1.09 -4.64 -0.42
C LEU A 93 2.34 -5.45 -0.06
N ARG A 94 2.72 -5.52 1.22
CA ARG A 94 3.84 -6.39 1.67
C ARG A 94 3.58 -7.87 1.38
N GLU A 95 2.34 -8.32 1.57
CA GLU A 95 1.92 -9.68 1.22
C GLU A 95 2.10 -9.95 -0.29
N VAL A 96 1.69 -9.01 -1.14
CA VAL A 96 1.88 -9.12 -2.60
C VAL A 96 3.36 -9.13 -2.99
N GLU A 97 4.18 -8.29 -2.37
CA GLU A 97 5.63 -8.21 -2.67
C GLU A 97 6.40 -9.44 -2.23
N SER A 98 6.12 -9.96 -1.04
CA SER A 98 6.81 -11.12 -0.48
C SER A 98 6.45 -12.44 -1.18
N ASN A 99 5.39 -12.46 -1.99
CA ASN A 99 5.01 -13.56 -2.88
C ASN A 99 4.91 -14.93 -2.16
N LEU A 100 4.50 -14.91 -0.88
CA LEU A 100 4.42 -16.06 0.04
C LEU A 100 3.28 -17.03 -0.32
N GLY A 101 3.35 -17.68 -1.49
CA GLY A 101 2.38 -18.69 -1.92
C GLY A 101 0.94 -18.17 -2.09
N ILE A 102 0.77 -16.86 -2.20
CA ILE A 102 -0.54 -16.21 -2.30
C ILE A 102 -1.12 -16.49 -3.69
N SER A 103 -2.39 -16.90 -3.74
CA SER A 103 -3.08 -17.17 -5.01
C SER A 103 -3.20 -15.91 -5.87
N ASN A 104 -3.27 -16.08 -7.19
CA ASN A 104 -3.48 -14.98 -8.14
C ASN A 104 -4.75 -14.17 -7.84
N TYR A 105 -5.80 -14.84 -7.34
CA TYR A 105 -7.03 -14.18 -6.88
C TYR A 105 -6.77 -13.25 -5.70
N ASN A 106 -6.05 -13.73 -4.68
CA ASN A 106 -5.72 -12.93 -3.50
C ASN A 106 -4.79 -11.76 -3.83
N ILE A 107 -3.84 -11.94 -4.76
CA ILE A 107 -3.01 -10.83 -5.25
C ILE A 107 -3.88 -9.73 -5.86
N GLN A 108 -4.82 -10.09 -6.74
CA GLN A 108 -5.72 -9.12 -7.38
C GLN A 108 -6.62 -8.43 -6.36
N LEU A 109 -7.17 -9.19 -5.41
CA LEU A 109 -8.01 -8.66 -4.34
C LEU A 109 -7.24 -7.68 -3.46
N ASN A 110 -6.04 -8.06 -2.98
CA ASN A 110 -5.19 -7.22 -2.15
C ASN A 110 -4.83 -5.91 -2.87
N LEU A 111 -4.45 -5.99 -4.14
CA LEU A 111 -4.14 -4.82 -4.95
C LEU A 111 -5.36 -3.92 -5.18
N TYR A 112 -6.53 -4.51 -5.42
CA TYR A 112 -7.78 -3.77 -5.58
C TYR A 112 -8.18 -3.04 -4.29
N VAL A 113 -8.18 -3.74 -3.15
CA VAL A 113 -8.52 -3.16 -1.85
C VAL A 113 -7.52 -2.06 -1.49
N ALA A 114 -6.22 -2.28 -1.67
CA ALA A 114 -5.19 -1.28 -1.42
C ALA A 114 -5.39 -0.02 -2.30
N TYR A 115 -5.69 -0.19 -3.59
CA TYR A 115 -5.99 0.92 -4.50
C TYR A 115 -7.21 1.74 -4.03
N VAL A 116 -8.33 1.08 -3.74
CA VAL A 116 -9.58 1.75 -3.34
C VAL A 116 -9.41 2.51 -2.03
N LEU A 117 -8.78 1.88 -1.02
CA LEU A 117 -8.51 2.53 0.26
C LEU A 117 -7.56 3.70 0.10
N SER A 118 -6.51 3.55 -0.72
CA SER A 118 -5.54 4.62 -0.94
C SER A 118 -6.17 5.83 -1.61
N LYS A 119 -7.07 5.61 -2.58
CA LYS A 119 -7.83 6.68 -3.22
C LYS A 119 -8.80 7.34 -2.23
N LYS A 120 -9.56 6.56 -1.47
CA LYS A 120 -10.55 7.05 -0.49
C LYS A 120 -9.91 7.93 0.60
N TYR A 121 -8.75 7.52 1.13
CA TYR A 121 -8.07 8.21 2.23
C TYR A 121 -6.91 9.11 1.79
N ASN A 122 -6.77 9.37 0.48
CA ASN A 122 -5.73 10.20 -0.12
C ASN A 122 -4.30 9.79 0.31
N LEU A 123 -4.00 8.49 0.21
CA LEU A 123 -2.71 7.89 0.53
C LEU A 123 -1.85 7.76 -0.73
N LYS A 124 -1.28 8.88 -1.19
CA LYS A 124 -0.58 8.96 -2.49
C LYS A 124 0.49 7.89 -2.70
N ASN A 125 1.35 7.64 -1.71
CA ASN A 125 2.43 6.65 -1.83
C ASN A 125 1.87 5.22 -2.01
N PHE A 126 0.84 4.86 -1.25
CA PHE A 126 0.19 3.55 -1.34
C PHE A 126 -0.61 3.40 -2.64
N LEU A 127 -1.22 4.49 -3.12
CA LEU A 127 -1.90 4.51 -4.41
C LEU A 127 -0.91 4.24 -5.55
N ALA A 128 0.20 4.99 -5.58
CA ALA A 128 1.28 4.82 -6.55
C ALA A 128 1.82 3.39 -6.53
N LYS A 129 2.16 2.87 -5.35
CA LYS A 129 2.67 1.52 -5.16
C LYS A 129 1.66 0.44 -5.58
N SER A 130 0.38 0.61 -5.26
CA SER A 130 -0.66 -0.32 -5.70
C SER A 130 -0.80 -0.38 -7.23
N LEU A 131 -0.70 0.75 -7.91
CA LEU A 131 -0.74 0.83 -9.37
C LEU A 131 0.50 0.18 -9.99
N TYR A 132 1.68 0.43 -9.44
CA TYR A 132 2.91 -0.21 -9.88
C TYR A 132 2.85 -1.73 -9.77
N LEU A 133 2.45 -2.26 -8.61
CA LEU A 133 2.34 -3.71 -8.40
C LEU A 133 1.22 -4.33 -9.26
N LYS A 134 0.13 -3.60 -9.57
CA LYS A 134 -0.85 -4.02 -10.56
C LYS A 134 -0.20 -4.18 -11.94
N GLY A 135 0.61 -3.21 -12.37
CA GLY A 135 1.34 -3.26 -13.64
C GLY A 135 2.25 -4.48 -13.73
N LEU A 136 3.03 -4.75 -12.69
CA LEU A 136 3.87 -5.96 -12.62
C LEU A 136 3.03 -7.26 -12.67
N ASN A 137 1.89 -7.30 -11.98
CA ASN A 137 0.99 -8.44 -12.04
C ASN A 137 0.32 -8.61 -13.42
N SER A 138 0.03 -7.51 -14.11
CA SER A 138 -0.46 -7.54 -15.49
C SER A 138 0.60 -8.07 -16.46
N LEU A 139 1.88 -7.71 -16.28
CA LEU A 139 2.99 -8.28 -17.06
C LEU A 139 3.11 -9.79 -16.88
N LYS A 140 3.04 -10.28 -15.64
CA LYS A 140 3.06 -11.73 -15.35
C LYS A 140 1.92 -12.50 -16.03
N ARG A 141 0.84 -11.80 -16.38
CA ARG A 141 -0.34 -12.34 -17.07
C ARG A 141 -0.34 -12.05 -18.57
N GLU A 142 0.76 -11.52 -19.12
CA GLU A 142 0.92 -11.15 -20.53
C GLU A 142 -0.08 -10.07 -21.01
N LEU A 143 -0.61 -9.27 -20.08
CA LEU A 143 -1.53 -8.17 -20.36
C LEU A 143 -0.75 -6.86 -20.54
N ASP A 144 0.07 -6.81 -21.58
CA ASP A 144 1.06 -5.75 -21.82
C ASP A 144 0.42 -4.35 -21.88
N GLN A 145 -0.71 -4.19 -22.57
CA GLN A 145 -1.42 -2.90 -22.66
C GLN A 145 -1.94 -2.42 -21.29
N CYS A 146 -2.51 -3.33 -20.50
CA CYS A 146 -2.96 -3.03 -19.15
C CYS A 146 -1.79 -2.62 -18.24
N ALA A 147 -0.65 -3.29 -18.38
CA ALA A 147 0.55 -2.97 -17.62
C ALA A 147 1.05 -1.55 -17.93
N VAL A 148 1.14 -1.18 -19.22
CA VAL A 148 1.53 0.18 -19.63
C VAL A 148 0.61 1.24 -19.02
N ILE A 149 -0.71 1.07 -19.11
CA ILE A 149 -1.67 2.02 -18.54
C ILE A 149 -1.44 2.18 -17.03
N GLN A 150 -1.30 1.06 -16.31
CA GLN A 150 -1.10 1.08 -14.85
C GLN A 150 0.24 1.70 -14.46
N PHE A 151 1.31 1.47 -15.23
CA PHE A 151 2.61 2.11 -15.00
C PHE A 151 2.56 3.61 -15.26
N LEU A 152 1.89 4.05 -16.33
CA LEU A 152 1.71 5.47 -16.62
C LEU A 152 0.87 6.16 -15.53
N GLU A 153 -0.18 5.52 -15.03
CA GLU A 153 -0.93 6.04 -13.88
C GLU A 153 -0.05 6.14 -12.63
N ALA A 154 0.73 5.09 -12.30
CA ALA A 154 1.65 5.10 -11.16
C ALA A 154 2.67 6.24 -11.26
N LEU A 155 3.22 6.47 -12.46
CA LEU A 155 4.18 7.53 -12.76
C LEU A 155 3.66 8.91 -12.35
N THR A 156 2.37 9.20 -12.56
CA THR A 156 1.76 10.49 -12.16
C THR A 156 1.81 10.76 -10.66
N TYR A 157 1.85 9.70 -9.84
CA TYR A 157 1.93 9.81 -8.38
C TYR A 157 3.37 9.76 -7.89
N PHE A 158 4.21 8.89 -8.45
CA PHE A 158 5.63 8.84 -8.09
C PHE A 158 6.36 10.14 -8.46
N SER A 159 5.98 10.79 -9.56
CA SER A 159 6.52 12.10 -9.95
C SER A 159 6.15 13.23 -8.97
N LYS A 160 5.12 13.06 -8.13
CA LYS A 160 4.72 14.06 -7.12
C LYS A 160 5.43 13.89 -5.79
N ILE A 161 6.12 12.77 -5.60
CA ILE A 161 6.83 12.43 -4.35
C ILE A 161 8.33 12.24 -4.61
N ASP A 162 8.80 12.63 -5.80
CA ASP A 162 10.21 12.62 -6.22
C ASP A 162 10.93 11.27 -6.03
N ASP A 163 10.19 10.17 -6.19
CA ASP A 163 10.74 8.81 -6.14
C ASP A 163 11.38 8.44 -7.49
N PHE A 164 12.52 9.05 -7.78
CA PHE A 164 13.20 8.93 -9.06
C PHE A 164 13.65 7.50 -9.38
N GLN A 165 13.95 6.69 -8.37
CA GLN A 165 14.32 5.29 -8.53
C GLN A 165 13.14 4.47 -9.07
N THR A 166 11.95 4.61 -8.46
CA THR A 166 10.75 3.92 -8.94
C THR A 166 10.30 4.43 -10.29
N ILE A 167 10.43 5.74 -10.56
CA ILE A 167 10.17 6.34 -11.87
C ILE A 167 11.03 5.67 -12.96
N ALA A 168 12.33 5.49 -12.69
CA ALA A 168 13.23 4.83 -13.64
C ALA A 168 12.83 3.37 -13.90
N GLN A 169 12.39 2.64 -12.87
CA GLN A 169 11.89 1.27 -13.02
C GLN A 169 10.61 1.23 -13.87
N LEU A 170 9.67 2.15 -13.65
CA LEU A 170 8.44 2.26 -14.44
C LEU A 170 8.74 2.48 -15.92
N TYR A 171 9.60 3.45 -16.24
CA TYR A 171 10.02 3.70 -17.62
C TYR A 171 10.75 2.51 -18.23
N THR A 172 11.61 1.83 -17.47
CA THR A 172 12.30 0.62 -17.92
C THR A 172 11.30 -0.48 -18.28
N ASN A 173 10.32 -0.74 -17.41
CA ASN A 173 9.28 -1.75 -17.66
C ASN A 173 8.46 -1.41 -18.92
N ILE A 174 8.08 -0.15 -19.12
CA ILE A 174 7.38 0.29 -20.34
C ILE A 174 8.25 0.09 -21.58
N GLY A 175 9.52 0.48 -21.53
CA GLY A 175 10.47 0.27 -22.63
C GLY A 175 10.64 -1.22 -22.97
N VAL A 176 10.73 -2.10 -21.97
CA VAL A 176 10.84 -3.55 -22.17
C VAL A 176 9.59 -4.11 -22.84
N ILE A 177 8.39 -3.62 -22.51
CA ILE A 177 7.15 -4.03 -23.18
C ILE A 177 7.21 -3.68 -24.67
N TYR A 178 7.62 -2.46 -25.03
CA TYR A 178 7.75 -2.07 -26.44
C TYR A 178 8.84 -2.85 -27.17
N LEU A 179 9.96 -3.13 -26.49
CA LEU A 179 11.04 -3.94 -27.04
C LEU A 179 10.57 -5.38 -27.34
N LYS A 180 9.78 -6.00 -26.44
CA LYS A 180 9.14 -7.31 -26.66
C LYS A 180 8.22 -7.31 -27.88
N GLN A 181 7.63 -6.16 -28.23
CA GLN A 181 6.79 -5.97 -29.41
C GLN A 181 7.60 -5.64 -30.68
N ASN A 182 8.94 -5.71 -30.63
CA ASN A 182 9.86 -5.26 -31.69
C ASN A 182 9.72 -3.76 -32.05
N ARG A 183 9.14 -2.95 -31.16
CA ARG A 183 8.94 -1.51 -31.35
C ARG A 183 10.11 -0.74 -30.73
N THR A 184 11.31 -0.94 -31.29
CA THR A 184 12.55 -0.34 -30.76
C THR A 184 12.53 1.19 -30.76
N VAL A 185 11.92 1.80 -31.78
CA VAL A 185 11.75 3.26 -31.90
C VAL A 185 10.91 3.81 -30.75
N ASP A 186 9.86 3.10 -30.33
CA ASP A 186 9.00 3.50 -29.23
C ASP A 186 9.63 3.21 -27.86
N ALA A 187 10.45 2.16 -27.77
CA ALA A 187 11.11 1.76 -26.52
C ALA A 187 12.24 2.71 -26.10
N LEU A 188 13.05 3.20 -27.06
CA LEU A 188 14.24 4.01 -26.80
C LEU A 188 13.96 5.30 -25.98
N PRO A 189 12.90 6.09 -26.27
CA PRO A 189 12.53 7.24 -25.45
C PRO A 189 12.34 6.90 -23.97
N TYR A 190 11.69 5.77 -23.66
CA TYR A 190 11.45 5.36 -22.27
C TYR A 190 12.75 4.99 -21.57
N PHE A 191 13.68 4.30 -22.23
CA PHE A 191 14.97 4.02 -21.60
C PHE A 191 15.82 5.28 -21.39
N ASN A 192 15.73 6.27 -22.28
CA ASN A 192 16.38 7.57 -22.07
C ASN A 192 15.75 8.33 -20.88
N LEU A 193 14.41 8.31 -20.75
CA LEU A 193 13.70 8.88 -19.61
C LEU A 193 14.07 8.18 -18.29
N ALA A 194 14.20 6.85 -18.32
CA ALA A 194 14.64 6.07 -17.16
C ALA A 194 16.04 6.51 -16.69
N LYS A 195 17.00 6.60 -17.61
CA LYS A 195 18.37 7.03 -17.31
C LYS A 195 18.43 8.48 -16.80
N ASN A 196 17.68 9.39 -17.43
CA ASN A 196 17.62 10.78 -16.98
C ASN A 196 17.05 10.89 -15.56
N SER A 197 16.00 10.12 -15.26
CA SER A 197 15.40 10.10 -13.91
C SER A 197 16.45 9.73 -12.84
N LEU A 198 17.33 8.77 -13.12
CA LEU A 198 18.41 8.37 -12.20
C LEU A 198 19.54 9.40 -12.11
N SER A 199 19.80 10.17 -13.17
CA SER A 199 20.85 11.21 -13.13
C SER A 199 20.58 12.33 -12.11
N LYS A 200 19.32 12.44 -11.65
CA LYS A 200 18.90 13.38 -10.61
C LYS A 200 19.24 12.94 -9.18
N LEU A 201 19.76 11.73 -8.98
CA LEU A 201 19.94 11.14 -7.64
C LEU A 201 21.34 11.33 -7.01
N GLU A 202 22.30 11.98 -7.68
CA GLU A 202 23.71 12.20 -7.24
C GLU A 202 24.43 10.96 -6.68
N GLU A 203 25.43 10.46 -7.41
CA GLU A 203 26.50 9.51 -6.98
C GLU A 203 26.19 8.53 -5.83
N PHE A 204 25.25 7.60 -6.05
CA PHE A 204 25.14 6.38 -5.22
C PHE A 204 25.60 5.15 -6.00
N ASP A 205 26.50 4.35 -5.41
CA ASP A 205 27.02 3.11 -6.02
C ASP A 205 25.91 2.11 -6.39
N ASP A 206 24.77 2.13 -5.68
CA ASP A 206 23.63 1.23 -5.94
C ASP A 206 22.95 1.51 -7.30
N VAL A 207 22.98 2.76 -7.77
CA VAL A 207 22.33 3.20 -9.01
C VAL A 207 23.10 2.73 -10.26
N ASN A 208 24.41 2.50 -10.13
CA ASN A 208 25.26 2.07 -11.23
C ASN A 208 24.83 0.72 -11.84
N SER A 209 24.33 -0.20 -11.02
CA SER A 209 23.79 -1.49 -11.49
C SER A 209 22.55 -1.29 -12.38
N THR A 210 21.66 -0.40 -11.97
CA THR A 210 20.41 -0.10 -12.68
C THR A 210 20.70 0.66 -13.98
N ILE A 211 21.64 1.61 -13.97
CA ILE A 211 22.07 2.33 -15.18
C ILE A 211 22.66 1.36 -16.20
N LYS A 212 23.51 0.41 -15.79
CA LYS A 212 24.06 -0.62 -16.69
C LYS A 212 22.95 -1.46 -17.33
N HIS A 213 21.92 -1.81 -16.56
CA HIS A 213 20.77 -2.56 -17.07
C HIS A 213 19.95 -1.75 -18.08
N ILE A 214 19.73 -0.47 -17.83
CA ILE A 214 19.06 0.44 -18.77
C ILE A 214 19.90 0.61 -20.05
N ASP A 215 21.22 0.79 -19.93
CA ASP A 215 22.10 0.92 -21.08
C ASP A 215 22.14 -0.35 -21.94
N TYR A 216 22.05 -1.54 -21.33
CA TYR A 216 21.84 -2.78 -22.06
C TYR A 216 20.57 -2.73 -22.93
N TYR A 217 19.42 -2.34 -22.38
CA TYR A 217 18.21 -2.23 -23.20
C TYR A 217 18.28 -1.13 -24.26
N ARG A 218 18.97 -0.02 -23.99
CA ARG A 218 19.21 1.03 -24.99
C ARG A 218 20.02 0.48 -26.17
N THR A 219 21.07 -0.29 -25.92
CA THR A 219 21.88 -0.91 -27.00
C THR A 219 21.06 -1.86 -27.86
N LEU A 220 20.14 -2.64 -27.28
CA LEU A 220 19.21 -3.50 -28.02
C LEU A 220 18.25 -2.74 -28.94
N CYS A 221 18.00 -1.46 -28.69
CA CYS A 221 17.12 -0.65 -29.54
C CYS A 221 17.82 -0.16 -30.81
N TYR A 222 19.16 -0.12 -30.83
CA TYR A 222 19.90 0.24 -32.04
C TYR A 222 20.05 -0.99 -32.94
N PRO A 223 19.92 -0.84 -34.27
CA PRO A 223 20.20 -1.94 -35.18
C PRO A 223 21.63 -2.43 -34.92
N ARG A 224 21.82 -3.74 -34.76
CA ARG A 224 23.15 -4.33 -34.77
C ARG A 224 23.78 -3.90 -36.09
N THR A 225 24.78 -3.03 -36.02
CA THR A 225 25.67 -2.77 -37.15
C THR A 225 26.41 -4.06 -37.39
N GLY A 226 25.79 -4.96 -38.14
CA GLY A 226 26.47 -6.10 -38.72
C GLY A 226 27.54 -5.54 -39.61
N VAL A 227 28.80 -5.75 -39.22
CA VAL A 227 29.91 -5.82 -40.15
C VAL A 227 29.50 -6.88 -41.16
N LYS A 228 29.02 -6.43 -42.31
CA LYS A 228 29.02 -7.25 -43.53
C LYS A 228 30.47 -7.23 -44.00
N SER A 229 31.24 -8.23 -43.56
CA SER A 229 32.48 -8.65 -44.24
C SER A 229 32.10 -9.63 -45.34
#